data_AF-A0A940YMJ5-F1
#
_entry.id   AF-A0A940YMJ5-F1
#
_cell.length_a   1.000
_cell.length_b   1.000
_cell.length_c   1.000
_cell.angle_alpha   90.00
_cell.angle_beta   90.00
_cell.angle_gamma   90.00
#
_symmetry.space_group_name_H-M   'P 1'
#
loop_
_entity.id
_entity.type
_entity.pdbx_description
1 polymer ?
#
loop_
_entity_poly.entity_id
_entity_poly.type
_entity_poly.pdbx_seq_one_letter_code
_entity_poly.pdbx_strand_id
1 'polypeptide(L)'
;MASFETAMPSAAWTCPFCPLMCEAEAGETLACSRLEARRAALSAQSPVSDEALDQALTQAAAWLRASRQPVIGGLGTDVAGARALQALADHCSAVVDGGVAMAQPLRAQQDRGSFTVTLAEARERADLVVLVGSWPMQRAPRLRERLSGGPFGDPAWVALGAPSAGAVDGIERIEAPDLFRALNTLAALLDQRRLPAGVPEAWHTLAQRLRAARYAVLVFEPVPLGPQAGLLIERINTLVTLLNRQGRAASLSIGAGQGLATVQQVLAWRTGLPLQSRRGPLGREHDPLTLDGLRQVREGSADLLLWVSAFGEHPPPARPGLRRIVLGTADQAHLSLESDTIFLPVGTPGLDHGGHLHRTDGVVVLPLFAARSGRAPSVASVLTALLEKLNP
;
A
#
# COMPACT_ATOMS: atom_id res chain seq x y z
N MET A 1 29.51 1.49 18.14
CA MET A 1 28.94 0.46 17.26
C MET A 1 28.11 -0.48 18.13
N ALA A 2 26.83 -0.18 18.32
CA ALA A 2 25.90 -1.19 18.81
C ALA A 2 25.50 -1.99 17.56
N SER A 3 26.08 -3.18 17.42
CA SER A 3 25.65 -4.19 16.46
C SER A 3 24.15 -4.40 16.63
N PHE A 4 23.46 -4.58 15.51
CA PHE A 4 22.09 -5.10 15.46
C PHE A 4 22.10 -6.58 15.87
N GLU A 5 22.75 -6.93 16.99
CA GLU A 5 22.54 -8.22 17.66
C GLU A 5 21.07 -8.25 17.99
N THR A 6 20.34 -9.14 17.30
CA THR A 6 19.32 -10.04 17.83
C THR A 6 18.60 -9.60 19.11
N ALA A 7 18.23 -8.32 19.21
CA ALA A 7 17.33 -7.85 20.21
C ALA A 7 15.98 -8.38 19.76
N MET A 8 15.69 -9.60 20.22
CA MET A 8 14.32 -10.06 20.34
C MET A 8 13.58 -8.88 20.97
N PRO A 9 12.46 -8.45 20.38
CA PRO A 9 11.75 -7.35 20.97
C PRO A 9 11.40 -7.77 22.41
N SER A 10 11.80 -6.95 23.38
CA SER A 10 11.57 -7.21 24.81
C SER A 10 10.08 -7.11 25.19
N ALA A 11 9.25 -6.75 24.22
CA ALA A 11 7.81 -6.64 24.25
C ALA A 11 7.21 -7.12 22.92
N ALA A 12 5.89 -7.24 22.85
CA ALA A 12 5.21 -7.52 21.58
C ALA A 12 5.54 -6.45 20.52
N TRP A 13 5.76 -6.88 19.28
CA TRP A 13 6.18 -5.98 18.19
C TRP A 13 5.48 -6.28 16.87
N THR A 14 5.07 -5.22 16.18
CA THR A 14 4.43 -5.30 14.86
C THR A 14 5.42 -4.88 13.77
N CYS A 15 5.74 -5.79 12.85
CA CYS A 15 6.63 -5.51 11.73
C CYS A 15 5.96 -4.60 10.68
N PRO A 16 6.48 -3.39 10.39
CA PRO A 16 5.77 -2.42 9.55
C PRO A 16 6.10 -2.49 8.04
N PHE A 17 6.94 -3.44 7.61
CA PHE A 17 7.58 -3.38 6.28
C PHE A 17 6.78 -3.99 5.12
N CYS A 18 5.66 -4.65 5.39
CA CYS A 18 4.80 -5.18 4.33
C CYS A 18 3.32 -5.06 4.72
N PRO A 19 2.38 -5.23 3.76
CA PRO A 19 0.95 -5.06 4.03
C PRO A 19 0.36 -6.06 5.05
N LEU A 20 1.07 -7.14 5.42
CA LEU A 20 0.61 -8.15 6.37
C LEU A 20 0.77 -7.76 7.83
N MET A 21 1.67 -6.83 8.13
CA MET A 21 2.01 -6.40 9.49
C MET A 21 2.03 -7.54 10.52
N CYS A 22 2.99 -8.45 10.37
CA CYS A 22 3.12 -9.59 11.29
C CYS A 22 3.50 -9.12 12.69
N GLU A 23 2.79 -9.65 13.68
CA GLU A 23 3.04 -9.44 15.10
C GLU A 23 3.97 -10.55 15.59
N ALA A 24 4.88 -10.21 16.48
CA ALA A 24 5.72 -11.14 17.23
C ALA A 24 5.49 -10.90 18.72
N GLU A 25 5.43 -11.98 19.51
CA GLU A 25 5.44 -11.87 20.95
C GLU A 25 6.84 -11.50 21.49
N ALA A 26 6.91 -11.13 22.77
CA ALA A 26 8.18 -10.87 23.42
C ALA A 26 9.06 -12.12 23.40
N GLY A 27 10.28 -12.00 22.89
CA GLY A 27 11.13 -13.19 22.71
C GLY A 27 10.75 -14.06 21.50
N GLU A 28 9.94 -13.58 20.55
CA GLU A 28 9.73 -14.26 19.27
C GLU A 28 10.56 -13.60 18.15
N THR A 29 11.11 -14.41 17.26
CA THR A 29 11.81 -13.91 16.07
C THR A 29 10.95 -14.08 14.82
N LEU A 30 10.65 -12.97 14.14
CA LEU A 30 9.97 -13.00 12.84
C LEU A 30 10.99 -13.30 11.74
N ALA A 31 10.98 -14.53 11.20
CA ALA A 31 11.73 -14.87 10.00
C ALA A 31 10.97 -14.36 8.75
N CYS A 32 11.56 -13.43 8.00
CA CYS A 32 10.97 -12.89 6.77
C CYS A 32 12.02 -12.12 5.96
N SER A 33 12.18 -12.48 4.68
CA SER A 33 13.15 -11.85 3.77
C SER A 33 12.99 -10.33 3.67
N ARG A 34 11.76 -9.82 3.74
CA ARG A 34 11.47 -8.38 3.73
C ARG A 34 11.97 -7.67 4.98
N LEU A 35 11.83 -8.30 6.15
CA LEU A 35 12.33 -7.74 7.40
C LEU A 35 13.86 -7.72 7.40
N GLU A 36 14.49 -8.82 6.97
CA GLU A 36 15.94 -8.94 6.87
C GLU A 36 16.54 -7.86 5.95
N ALA A 37 15.97 -7.68 4.75
CA ALA A 37 16.41 -6.65 3.81
C ALA A 37 16.32 -5.23 4.41
N ARG A 38 15.26 -4.92 5.16
CA ARG A 38 15.12 -3.60 5.79
C ARG A 38 15.99 -3.41 7.02
N ARG A 39 16.28 -4.45 7.80
CA ARG A 39 17.24 -4.37 8.92
C ARG A 39 18.62 -3.91 8.46
N ALA A 40 19.10 -4.43 7.32
CA ALA A 40 20.37 -4.03 6.75
C ALA A 40 20.39 -2.53 6.40
N ALA A 41 19.34 -2.06 5.70
CA ALA A 41 19.23 -0.68 5.26
C ALA A 41 19.10 0.31 6.43
N LEU A 42 18.35 -0.03 7.47
CA LEU A 42 17.99 0.89 8.55
C LEU A 42 18.97 0.88 9.74
N SER A 43 20.10 0.20 9.63
CA SER A 43 21.16 0.21 10.65
C SER A 43 21.81 1.59 10.85
N ALA A 44 21.67 2.49 9.87
CA ALA A 44 22.18 3.86 9.93
C ALA A 44 21.30 4.78 10.79
N GLN A 45 21.95 5.64 11.56
CA GLN A 45 21.35 6.83 12.18
C GLN A 45 21.94 8.06 11.51
N SER A 46 21.10 9.00 11.09
CA SER A 46 21.56 10.31 10.62
C SER A 46 21.38 11.33 11.74
N PRO A 47 22.46 11.75 12.43
CA PRO A 47 22.39 12.93 13.26
C PRO A 47 22.35 14.15 12.34
N VAL A 48 21.19 14.82 12.27
CA VAL A 48 21.08 16.18 11.74
C VAL A 48 20.92 17.10 12.94
N SER A 49 21.69 18.20 13.00
CA SER A 49 21.57 19.17 14.07
C SER A 49 20.24 19.93 13.97
N ASP A 50 19.71 20.37 15.11
CA ASP A 50 18.45 21.13 15.16
C ASP A 50 18.52 22.39 14.26
N GLU A 51 19.68 23.04 14.21
CA GLU A 51 19.89 24.23 13.37
C GLU A 51 19.88 23.91 11.86
N ALA A 52 20.50 22.80 11.45
CA ALA A 52 20.43 22.36 10.04
C ALA A 52 19.00 21.95 9.66
N LEU A 53 18.26 21.33 10.58
CA LEU A 53 16.86 20.98 10.38
C LEU A 53 15.99 22.24 10.25
N ASP A 54 16.18 23.25 11.09
CA ASP A 54 15.42 24.50 11.03
C ASP A 54 15.66 25.29 9.73
N GLN A 55 16.92 25.32 9.27
CA GLN A 55 17.27 25.90 7.97
C GLN A 55 16.61 25.16 6.81
N ALA A 56 16.63 23.82 6.82
CA ALA A 56 15.98 23.00 5.81
C ALA A 56 14.45 23.19 5.81
N LEU A 57 13.82 23.28 6.99
CA LEU A 57 12.40 23.57 7.14
C LEU A 57 12.04 24.95 6.60
N THR A 58 12.86 25.96 6.89
CA THR A 58 12.67 27.33 6.39
C THR A 58 12.75 27.38 4.87
N GLN A 59 13.73 26.69 4.28
CA GLN A 59 13.88 26.59 2.83
C GLN A 59 12.73 25.79 2.17
N ALA A 60 12.28 24.70 2.80
CA ALA A 60 11.14 23.90 2.34
C ALA A 60 9.84 24.71 2.37
N ALA A 61 9.62 25.50 3.42
CA ALA A 61 8.48 26.41 3.52
C ALA A 61 8.51 27.47 2.41
N ALA A 62 9.69 28.03 2.09
CA ALA A 62 9.84 28.95 0.97
C ALA A 62 9.47 28.32 -0.38
N TRP A 63 9.88 27.06 -0.62
CA TRP A 63 9.51 26.35 -1.85
C TRP A 63 8.01 26.06 -1.93
N LEU A 64 7.39 25.66 -0.81
CA LEU A 64 5.95 25.41 -0.75
C LEU A 64 5.13 26.68 -1.00
N ARG A 65 5.51 27.84 -0.42
CA ARG A 65 4.82 29.12 -0.69
C ARG A 65 4.91 29.56 -2.15
N ALA A 66 6.00 29.24 -2.83
CA ALA A 66 6.24 29.62 -4.22
C ALA A 66 5.56 28.66 -5.23
N SER A 67 5.21 27.45 -4.80
CA SER A 67 4.62 26.41 -5.64
C SER A 67 3.16 26.71 -5.96
N ARG A 68 2.77 26.46 -7.21
CA ARG A 68 1.41 26.63 -7.72
C ARG A 68 0.67 25.31 -7.87
N GLN A 69 1.41 24.21 -8.04
CA GLN A 69 0.84 22.86 -8.19
C GLN A 69 1.70 21.83 -7.42
N PRO A 70 1.72 21.92 -6.07
CA PRO A 70 2.46 20.96 -5.27
C PRO A 70 1.76 19.60 -5.25
N VAL A 71 2.56 18.53 -5.33
CA VAL A 71 2.11 17.14 -5.17
C VAL A 71 2.75 16.56 -3.91
N ILE A 72 1.96 15.84 -3.11
CA ILE A 72 2.44 15.03 -2.00
C ILE A 72 2.29 13.55 -2.37
N GLY A 73 3.42 12.84 -2.42
CA GLY A 73 3.50 11.43 -2.79
C GLY A 73 4.31 10.59 -1.80
N GLY A 74 4.48 9.31 -2.13
CA GLY A 74 5.16 8.32 -1.29
C GLY A 74 4.29 7.84 -0.14
N LEU A 75 3.77 8.79 0.65
CA LEU A 75 2.76 8.59 1.69
C LEU A 75 3.13 7.52 2.72
N GLY A 76 4.44 7.27 2.88
CA GLY A 76 4.96 6.27 3.80
C GLY A 76 4.96 6.79 5.22
N THR A 77 3.83 6.75 5.92
CA THR A 77 3.69 7.29 7.28
C THR A 77 2.58 6.63 8.11
N ASP A 78 2.52 6.94 9.41
CA ASP A 78 1.50 6.45 10.33
C ASP A 78 0.27 7.38 10.39
N VAL A 79 -0.70 7.05 11.26
CA VAL A 79 -1.92 7.88 11.44
C VAL A 79 -1.58 9.33 11.82
N ALA A 80 -0.60 9.55 12.69
CA ALA A 80 -0.23 10.90 13.13
C ALA A 80 0.42 11.69 11.98
N GLY A 81 1.36 11.07 11.25
CA GLY A 81 1.98 11.71 10.09
C GLY A 81 0.98 11.96 8.97
N ALA A 82 0.04 11.06 8.72
CA ALA A 82 -1.03 11.27 7.74
C ALA A 82 -1.96 12.43 8.11
N ARG A 83 -2.22 12.66 9.41
CA ARG A 83 -2.99 13.81 9.89
C ARG A 83 -2.23 15.13 9.64
N ALA A 84 -0.93 15.17 9.95
CA ALA A 84 -0.10 16.34 9.71
C ALA A 84 0.04 16.62 8.20
N LEU A 85 0.22 15.56 7.40
CA LEU A 85 0.27 15.61 5.93
C LEU A 85 -1.01 16.20 5.35
N GLN A 86 -2.19 15.74 5.79
CA GLN A 86 -3.46 16.29 5.32
C GLN A 86 -3.61 17.77 5.68
N ALA A 87 -3.17 18.21 6.86
CA ALA A 87 -3.21 19.61 7.26
C ALA A 87 -2.30 20.49 6.37
N LEU A 88 -1.07 20.01 6.10
CA LEU A 88 -0.15 20.67 5.18
C LEU A 88 -0.72 20.73 3.74
N ALA A 89 -1.30 19.62 3.26
CA ALA A 89 -1.91 19.55 1.94
C ALA A 89 -3.05 20.56 1.77
N ASP A 90 -3.91 20.67 2.78
CA ASP A 90 -5.01 21.66 2.81
C ASP A 90 -4.49 23.09 2.76
N HIS A 91 -3.42 23.39 3.50
CA HIS A 91 -2.84 24.74 3.54
C HIS A 91 -2.21 25.12 2.20
N CYS A 92 -1.50 24.19 1.56
CA CYS A 92 -0.80 24.43 0.29
C CYS A 92 -1.62 24.12 -0.97
N SER A 93 -2.91 23.75 -0.82
CA SER A 93 -3.74 23.24 -1.92
C SER A 93 -3.10 22.09 -2.71
N ALA A 94 -2.29 21.26 -2.04
CA ALA A 94 -1.50 20.21 -2.66
C ALA A 94 -2.36 19.00 -3.02
N VAL A 95 -2.02 18.34 -4.13
CA VAL A 95 -2.61 17.05 -4.51
C VAL A 95 -1.95 15.95 -3.70
N VAL A 96 -2.74 15.16 -2.96
CA VAL A 96 -2.23 13.99 -2.24
C VAL A 96 -2.46 12.73 -3.08
N ASP A 97 -1.38 12.07 -3.52
CA ASP A 97 -1.48 10.93 -4.45
C ASP A 97 -0.67 9.71 -3.98
N GLY A 98 -1.34 8.57 -3.94
CA GLY A 98 -0.78 7.26 -3.60
C GLY A 98 -0.47 6.37 -4.81
N GLY A 99 -0.70 6.87 -6.02
CA GLY A 99 -0.51 6.15 -7.26
C GLY A 99 -1.48 4.98 -7.46
N VAL A 100 -1.15 4.14 -8.45
CA VAL A 100 -2.03 3.05 -8.93
C VAL A 100 -2.37 2.01 -7.87
N ALA A 101 -1.50 1.84 -6.86
CA ALA A 101 -1.67 0.87 -5.79
C ALA A 101 -2.94 1.13 -4.95
N MET A 102 -3.38 2.39 -4.85
CA MET A 102 -4.62 2.76 -4.17
C MET A 102 -5.70 3.31 -5.10
N ALA A 103 -5.33 4.08 -6.14
CA ALA A 103 -6.30 4.74 -7.00
C ALA A 103 -7.23 3.74 -7.73
N GLN A 104 -6.66 2.65 -8.27
CA GLN A 104 -7.40 1.69 -9.09
C GLN A 104 -8.38 0.83 -8.28
N PRO A 105 -8.00 0.21 -7.13
CA PRO A 105 -8.95 -0.51 -6.29
C PRO A 105 -10.07 0.39 -5.76
N LEU A 106 -9.74 1.62 -5.39
CA LEU A 106 -10.68 2.55 -4.81
C LEU A 106 -11.73 3.01 -5.80
N ARG A 107 -11.33 3.32 -7.04
CA ARG A 107 -12.28 3.59 -8.14
C ARG A 107 -13.23 2.42 -8.36
N ALA A 108 -12.70 1.21 -8.50
CA ALA A 108 -13.51 0.01 -8.70
C ALA A 108 -14.51 -0.21 -7.54
N GLN A 109 -14.09 0.07 -6.30
CA GLN A 109 -14.96 0.00 -5.12
C GLN A 109 -16.01 1.13 -5.11
N GLN A 110 -15.67 2.35 -5.48
CA GLN A 110 -16.61 3.48 -5.52
C GLN A 110 -17.68 3.30 -6.60
N ASP A 111 -17.33 2.73 -7.74
CA ASP A 111 -18.26 2.52 -8.85
C ASP A 111 -19.25 1.39 -8.57
N ARG A 112 -18.80 0.26 -7.99
CA ARG A 112 -19.62 -0.97 -7.88
C ARG A 112 -19.61 -1.67 -6.52
N GLY A 113 -18.94 -1.11 -5.53
CA GLY A 113 -18.74 -1.75 -4.24
C GLY A 113 -17.75 -2.93 -4.29
N SER A 114 -17.54 -3.53 -3.13
CA SER A 114 -16.66 -4.69 -2.97
C SER A 114 -17.08 -5.50 -1.74
N PHE A 115 -16.91 -6.82 -1.81
CA PHE A 115 -16.96 -7.69 -0.62
C PHE A 115 -15.52 -8.03 -0.26
N THR A 116 -15.06 -7.54 0.90
CA THR A 116 -13.69 -7.71 1.39
C THR A 116 -13.65 -8.67 2.57
N VAL A 117 -12.49 -9.29 2.81
CA VAL A 117 -12.28 -10.21 3.93
C VAL A 117 -11.05 -9.81 4.75
N THR A 118 -11.06 -10.13 6.04
CA THR A 118 -9.88 -9.99 6.90
C THR A 118 -8.92 -11.17 6.76
N LEU A 119 -7.65 -10.99 7.10
CA LEU A 119 -6.70 -12.11 7.12
C LEU A 119 -7.16 -13.23 8.06
N ALA A 120 -7.75 -12.86 9.21
CA ALA A 120 -8.28 -13.81 10.19
C ALA A 120 -9.50 -14.55 9.63
N GLU A 121 -10.47 -13.85 9.04
CA GLU A 121 -11.64 -14.51 8.47
C GLU A 121 -11.27 -15.43 7.30
N ALA A 122 -10.35 -15.00 6.44
CA ALA A 122 -9.86 -15.83 5.34
C ALA A 122 -9.16 -17.09 5.88
N ARG A 123 -8.28 -16.96 6.89
CA ARG A 123 -7.67 -18.12 7.56
C ARG A 123 -8.70 -19.07 8.15
N GLU A 124 -9.71 -18.53 8.83
CA GLU A 124 -10.68 -19.32 9.58
C GLU A 124 -11.73 -20.00 8.70
N ARG A 125 -11.99 -19.49 7.49
CA ARG A 125 -13.13 -19.92 6.67
C ARG A 125 -12.77 -20.40 5.28
N ALA A 126 -11.72 -19.88 4.66
CA ALA A 126 -11.44 -20.14 3.26
C ALA A 126 -11.08 -21.61 3.04
N ASP A 127 -11.78 -22.26 2.13
CA ASP A 127 -11.45 -23.59 1.62
C ASP A 127 -10.92 -23.54 0.18
N LEU A 128 -11.05 -22.39 -0.49
CA LEU A 128 -10.48 -22.12 -1.80
C LEU A 128 -9.94 -20.69 -1.89
N VAL A 129 -8.65 -20.57 -2.20
CA VAL A 129 -7.99 -19.29 -2.48
C VAL A 129 -7.60 -19.23 -3.95
N VAL A 130 -8.05 -18.20 -4.65
CA VAL A 130 -7.71 -17.95 -6.06
C VAL A 130 -6.87 -16.68 -6.16
N LEU A 131 -5.60 -16.84 -6.50
CA LEU A 131 -4.69 -15.75 -6.84
C LEU A 131 -4.99 -15.28 -8.27
N VAL A 132 -5.26 -13.99 -8.45
CA VAL A 132 -5.69 -13.43 -9.74
C VAL A 132 -4.66 -12.44 -10.27
N GLY A 133 -4.03 -12.78 -11.39
CA GLY A 133 -3.12 -11.94 -12.16
C GLY A 133 -1.72 -11.74 -11.57
N SER A 134 -1.55 -11.89 -10.26
CA SER A 134 -0.27 -11.72 -9.57
C SER A 134 -0.11 -12.67 -8.39
N TRP A 135 1.13 -12.89 -7.97
CA TRP A 135 1.51 -13.76 -6.85
C TRP A 135 2.03 -12.90 -5.68
N PRO A 136 1.19 -12.54 -4.70
CA PRO A 136 1.54 -11.55 -3.70
C PRO A 136 2.65 -11.94 -2.74
N MET A 137 3.13 -13.19 -2.77
CA MET A 137 4.15 -13.71 -1.88
C MET A 137 5.50 -13.01 -2.01
N GLN A 138 5.81 -12.34 -3.13
CA GLN A 138 7.01 -11.50 -3.20
C GLN A 138 6.86 -10.23 -2.34
N ARG A 139 5.69 -9.60 -2.36
CA ARG A 139 5.37 -8.41 -1.55
C ARG A 139 5.05 -8.76 -0.09
N ALA A 140 4.46 -9.92 0.11
CA ALA A 140 3.91 -10.42 1.37
C ALA A 140 4.35 -11.89 1.59
N PRO A 141 5.63 -12.16 1.93
CA PRO A 141 6.20 -13.51 1.98
C PRO A 141 5.46 -14.51 2.86
N ARG A 142 4.88 -14.03 3.96
CA ARG A 142 4.12 -14.87 4.91
C ARG A 142 2.63 -14.99 4.58
N LEU A 143 2.17 -14.55 3.40
CA LEU A 143 0.74 -14.55 3.08
C LEU A 143 0.14 -15.95 3.15
N ARG A 144 0.81 -16.95 2.58
CA ARG A 144 0.32 -18.34 2.60
C ARG A 144 0.14 -18.83 4.03
N GLU A 145 1.17 -18.65 4.86
CA GLU A 145 1.12 -18.99 6.28
C GLU A 145 -0.02 -18.26 7.02
N ARG A 146 -0.23 -16.98 6.72
CA ARG A 146 -1.31 -16.18 7.33
C ARG A 146 -2.72 -16.64 6.95
N LEU A 147 -2.88 -17.30 5.81
CA LEU A 147 -4.17 -17.81 5.32
C LEU A 147 -4.33 -19.33 5.50
N SER A 148 -3.34 -19.99 6.12
CA SER A 148 -3.27 -21.43 6.34
C SER A 148 -3.47 -21.80 7.82
N GLY A 149 -3.66 -23.10 8.09
CA GLY A 149 -3.80 -23.62 9.44
C GLY A 149 -5.04 -23.10 10.17
N GLY A 150 -6.14 -22.93 9.43
CA GLY A 150 -7.48 -22.71 9.98
C GLY A 150 -8.13 -24.02 10.45
N PRO A 151 -9.26 -23.94 11.18
CA PRO A 151 -9.93 -25.10 11.76
C PRO A 151 -10.53 -26.05 10.71
N PHE A 152 -10.71 -25.60 9.48
CA PHE A 152 -11.20 -26.40 8.36
C PHE A 152 -10.09 -26.98 7.46
N GLY A 153 -8.84 -26.89 7.90
CA GLY A 153 -7.66 -27.29 7.13
C GLY A 153 -7.12 -26.18 6.24
N ASP A 154 -6.12 -26.52 5.44
CA ASP A 154 -5.53 -25.57 4.48
C ASP A 154 -6.43 -25.41 3.25
N PRO A 155 -6.62 -24.18 2.74
CA PRO A 155 -7.37 -23.97 1.51
C PRO A 155 -6.66 -24.58 0.31
N ALA A 156 -7.43 -24.99 -0.69
CA ALA A 156 -6.87 -25.27 -2.00
C ALA A 156 -6.44 -23.95 -2.67
N TRP A 157 -5.29 -23.95 -3.35
CA TRP A 157 -4.74 -22.76 -3.99
C TRP A 157 -4.77 -22.89 -5.51
N VAL A 158 -5.32 -21.87 -6.17
CA VAL A 158 -5.34 -21.75 -7.63
C VAL A 158 -4.75 -20.40 -8.04
N ALA A 159 -3.91 -20.40 -9.06
CA ALA A 159 -3.29 -19.24 -9.66
C ALA A 159 -3.83 -19.02 -11.08
N LEU A 160 -4.47 -17.89 -11.32
CA LEU A 160 -4.98 -17.44 -12.62
C LEU A 160 -4.08 -16.35 -13.20
N GLY A 161 -3.36 -16.61 -14.30
CA GLY A 161 -2.53 -15.57 -14.91
C GLY A 161 -1.66 -16.03 -16.08
N ALA A 162 -0.89 -15.09 -16.62
CA ALA A 162 -0.02 -15.32 -17.76
C ALA A 162 1.11 -16.34 -17.44
N PRO A 163 1.62 -17.12 -18.41
CA PRO A 163 2.64 -18.18 -18.21
C PRO A 163 3.95 -17.74 -17.53
N SER A 164 4.31 -16.47 -17.64
CA SER A 164 5.52 -15.88 -17.04
C SER A 164 5.39 -15.51 -15.57
N ALA A 165 4.18 -15.53 -15.01
CA ALA A 165 3.99 -15.31 -13.58
C ALA A 165 4.60 -16.53 -12.85
N GLY A 166 5.73 -16.36 -12.16
CA GLY A 166 6.60 -17.45 -11.69
C GLY A 166 5.89 -18.62 -10.99
N ALA A 167 6.44 -19.83 -11.09
CA ALA A 167 5.88 -21.01 -10.42
C ALA A 167 5.90 -20.84 -8.90
N VAL A 168 4.83 -21.25 -8.23
CA VAL A 168 4.76 -21.32 -6.77
C VAL A 168 4.41 -22.76 -6.41
N ASP A 169 5.28 -23.39 -5.63
CA ASP A 169 5.11 -24.80 -5.27
C ASP A 169 3.79 -25.06 -4.53
N GLY A 170 3.09 -26.10 -4.97
CA GLY A 170 1.81 -26.51 -4.38
C GLY A 170 0.64 -25.57 -4.67
N ILE A 171 0.71 -24.76 -5.74
CA ILE A 171 -0.42 -23.96 -6.26
C ILE A 171 -0.78 -24.45 -7.66
N GLU A 172 -2.04 -24.85 -7.86
CA GLU A 172 -2.54 -25.22 -9.18
C GLU A 172 -2.59 -24.00 -10.09
N ARG A 173 -2.14 -24.15 -11.33
CA ARG A 173 -2.06 -23.03 -12.28
C ARG A 173 -3.03 -23.21 -13.44
N ILE A 174 -3.76 -22.15 -13.75
CA ILE A 174 -4.57 -22.04 -14.96
C ILE A 174 -4.06 -20.84 -15.76
N GLU A 175 -3.61 -21.12 -16.98
CA GLU A 175 -3.09 -20.09 -17.86
C GLU A 175 -4.19 -19.15 -18.34
N ALA A 176 -3.93 -17.85 -18.18
CA ALA A 176 -4.82 -16.76 -18.58
C ALA A 176 -3.98 -15.62 -19.18
N PRO A 177 -3.51 -15.73 -20.44
CA PRO A 177 -2.70 -14.69 -21.07
C PRO A 177 -3.43 -13.36 -21.20
N ASP A 178 -4.74 -13.41 -21.49
CA ASP A 178 -5.65 -12.27 -21.42
C ASP A 178 -6.53 -12.43 -20.18
N LEU A 179 -6.11 -11.77 -19.10
CA LEU A 179 -6.80 -11.86 -17.82
C LEU A 179 -8.22 -11.26 -17.89
N PHE A 180 -8.45 -10.22 -18.70
CA PHE A 180 -9.78 -9.64 -18.84
C PHE A 180 -10.74 -10.63 -19.50
N ARG A 181 -10.32 -11.25 -20.61
CA ARG A 181 -11.12 -12.30 -21.27
C ARG A 181 -11.34 -13.48 -20.34
N ALA A 182 -10.31 -13.92 -19.63
CA ALA A 182 -10.38 -15.03 -18.69
C ALA A 182 -11.41 -14.80 -17.57
N LEU A 183 -11.41 -13.62 -16.95
CA LEU A 183 -12.38 -13.29 -15.91
C LEU A 183 -13.82 -13.20 -16.45
N ASN A 184 -14.00 -12.76 -17.70
CA ASN A 184 -15.32 -12.78 -18.36
C ASN A 184 -15.79 -14.21 -18.70
N THR A 185 -14.89 -15.08 -19.16
CA THR A 185 -15.17 -16.51 -19.35
C THR A 185 -15.59 -17.15 -18.04
N LEU A 186 -14.86 -16.88 -16.95
CA LEU A 186 -15.21 -17.39 -15.63
C LEU A 186 -16.57 -16.88 -15.15
N ALA A 187 -16.87 -15.59 -15.35
CA ALA A 187 -18.18 -15.03 -15.01
C ALA A 187 -19.32 -15.74 -15.75
N ALA A 188 -19.14 -16.01 -17.05
CA ALA A 188 -20.12 -16.73 -17.85
C ALA A 188 -20.31 -18.19 -17.37
N LEU A 189 -19.25 -18.88 -16.99
CA LEU A 189 -19.32 -20.23 -16.42
C LEU A 189 -20.03 -20.26 -15.06
N LEU A 190 -19.76 -19.27 -14.20
CA LEU A 190 -20.43 -19.14 -12.91
C LEU A 190 -21.94 -18.88 -13.07
N ASP A 191 -22.33 -18.04 -14.03
CA ASP A 191 -23.72 -17.81 -14.44
C ASP A 191 -24.34 -18.97 -15.26
N GLN A 192 -23.60 -20.07 -15.50
CA GLN A 192 -24.05 -21.22 -16.29
C GLN A 192 -24.48 -20.87 -17.74
N ARG A 193 -23.86 -19.86 -18.33
CA ARG A 193 -24.13 -19.48 -19.73
C ARG A 193 -23.45 -20.44 -20.69
N ARG A 194 -24.05 -20.60 -21.87
CA ARG A 194 -23.41 -21.32 -22.99
C ARG A 194 -22.22 -20.53 -23.49
N LEU A 195 -21.07 -21.18 -23.60
CA LEU A 195 -19.85 -20.61 -24.15
C LEU A 195 -19.53 -21.20 -25.53
N PRO A 196 -18.74 -20.49 -26.36
CA PRO A 196 -18.20 -21.07 -27.58
C PRO A 196 -17.37 -22.32 -27.30
N ALA A 197 -17.26 -23.21 -28.30
CA ALA A 197 -16.34 -24.34 -28.22
C ALA A 197 -14.90 -23.87 -28.00
N GLY A 198 -14.09 -24.67 -27.29
CA GLY A 198 -12.67 -24.40 -27.07
C GLY A 198 -12.29 -23.77 -25.72
N VAL A 199 -13.24 -23.62 -24.79
CA VAL A 199 -12.90 -23.30 -23.39
C VAL A 199 -12.27 -24.54 -22.73
N PRO A 200 -11.02 -24.47 -22.24
CA PRO A 200 -10.35 -25.63 -21.64
C PRO A 200 -11.09 -26.17 -20.41
N GLU A 201 -11.03 -27.49 -20.20
CA GLU A 201 -11.73 -28.17 -19.09
C GLU A 201 -11.35 -27.61 -17.71
N ALA A 202 -10.10 -27.19 -17.52
CA ALA A 202 -9.63 -26.57 -16.28
C ALA A 202 -10.48 -25.36 -15.84
N TRP A 203 -11.04 -24.59 -16.78
CA TRP A 203 -11.94 -23.46 -16.48
C TRP A 203 -13.30 -23.93 -15.97
N HIS A 204 -13.84 -25.00 -16.56
CA HIS A 204 -15.08 -25.62 -16.09
C HIS A 204 -14.89 -26.19 -14.68
N THR A 205 -13.79 -26.90 -14.44
CA THR A 205 -13.39 -27.42 -13.13
C THR A 205 -13.25 -26.31 -12.09
N LEU A 206 -12.56 -25.20 -12.43
CA LEU A 206 -12.45 -24.07 -11.52
C LEU A 206 -13.81 -23.44 -11.19
N ALA A 207 -14.68 -23.23 -12.20
CA ALA A 207 -16.01 -22.68 -11.98
C ALA A 207 -16.87 -23.59 -11.09
N GLN A 208 -16.77 -24.91 -11.27
CA GLN A 208 -17.43 -25.89 -10.40
C GLN A 208 -16.91 -25.80 -8.96
N ARG A 209 -15.59 -25.76 -8.77
CA ARG A 209 -14.96 -25.64 -7.45
C ARG A 209 -15.33 -24.33 -6.75
N LEU A 210 -15.33 -23.20 -7.47
CA LEU A 210 -15.75 -21.91 -6.92
C LEU A 210 -17.20 -21.89 -6.45
N ARG A 211 -18.12 -22.56 -7.17
CA ARG A 211 -19.52 -22.69 -6.73
C ARG A 211 -19.70 -23.65 -5.55
N ALA A 212 -18.87 -24.69 -5.48
CA ALA A 212 -18.92 -25.70 -4.43
C ALA A 212 -18.18 -25.28 -3.14
N ALA A 213 -17.28 -24.29 -3.24
CA ALA A 213 -16.51 -23.78 -2.11
C ALA A 213 -17.44 -23.24 -1.01
N ARG A 214 -17.13 -23.58 0.24
CA ARG A 214 -17.82 -23.04 1.42
C ARG A 214 -17.52 -21.56 1.58
N TYR A 215 -16.27 -21.17 1.31
CA TYR A 215 -15.82 -19.79 1.36
C TYR A 215 -14.65 -19.57 0.38
N ALA A 216 -14.92 -18.92 -0.74
CA ALA A 216 -13.89 -18.61 -1.74
C ALA A 216 -13.27 -17.23 -1.49
N VAL A 217 -11.95 -17.12 -1.55
CA VAL A 217 -11.24 -15.84 -1.47
C VAL A 217 -10.47 -15.56 -2.75
N LEU A 218 -10.79 -14.47 -3.43
CA LEU A 218 -10.06 -13.99 -4.60
C LEU A 218 -9.01 -12.97 -4.14
N VAL A 219 -7.73 -13.32 -4.28
CA VAL A 219 -6.60 -12.50 -3.85
C VAL A 219 -5.92 -11.88 -5.07
N PHE A 220 -5.60 -10.59 -4.99
CA PHE A 220 -4.90 -9.90 -6.08
C PHE A 220 -3.98 -8.79 -5.53
N GLU A 221 -2.99 -8.36 -6.32
CA GLU A 221 -2.27 -7.12 -6.08
C GLU A 221 -2.62 -6.09 -7.16
N PRO A 222 -2.91 -4.82 -6.81
CA PRO A 222 -3.32 -3.84 -7.82
C PRO A 222 -2.24 -3.49 -8.84
N VAL A 223 -0.97 -3.33 -8.40
CA VAL A 223 0.12 -2.84 -9.25
C VAL A 223 0.46 -3.79 -10.41
N PRO A 224 0.63 -5.11 -10.20
CA PRO A 224 0.98 -6.03 -11.29
C PRO A 224 -0.15 -6.27 -12.31
N LEU A 225 -1.39 -5.89 -12.00
CA LEU A 225 -2.52 -5.96 -12.96
C LEU A 225 -2.38 -4.95 -14.12
N GLY A 226 -1.43 -4.02 -14.03
CA GLY A 226 -1.07 -3.11 -15.11
C GLY A 226 -1.98 -1.88 -15.25
N PRO A 227 -1.89 -1.16 -16.37
CA PRO A 227 -2.53 0.15 -16.53
C PRO A 227 -4.06 0.14 -16.42
N GLN A 228 -4.69 -1.00 -16.74
CA GLN A 228 -6.15 -1.19 -16.71
C GLN A 228 -6.62 -1.96 -15.48
N ALA A 229 -5.84 -1.92 -14.38
CA ALA A 229 -6.14 -2.65 -13.15
C ALA A 229 -7.56 -2.41 -12.63
N GLY A 230 -8.11 -1.18 -12.72
CA GLY A 230 -9.47 -0.88 -12.26
C GLY A 230 -10.54 -1.75 -12.91
N LEU A 231 -10.45 -2.01 -14.23
CA LEU A 231 -11.39 -2.88 -14.95
C LEU A 231 -11.27 -4.34 -14.50
N LEU A 232 -10.05 -4.80 -14.23
CA LEU A 232 -9.81 -6.16 -13.74
C LEU A 232 -10.32 -6.32 -12.31
N ILE A 233 -10.08 -5.34 -11.43
CA ILE A 233 -10.56 -5.34 -10.04
C ILE A 233 -12.09 -5.27 -9.99
N GLU A 234 -12.71 -4.41 -10.80
CA GLU A 234 -14.17 -4.36 -10.94
C GLU A 234 -14.73 -5.73 -11.37
N ARG A 235 -14.04 -6.41 -12.29
CA ARG A 235 -14.44 -7.75 -12.72
C ARG A 235 -14.26 -8.79 -11.62
N ILE A 236 -13.18 -8.73 -10.84
CA ILE A 236 -12.98 -9.57 -9.63
C ILE A 236 -14.15 -9.35 -8.66
N ASN A 237 -14.50 -8.11 -8.35
CA ASN A 237 -15.63 -7.77 -7.47
C ASN A 237 -16.96 -8.28 -8.03
N THR A 238 -17.14 -8.24 -9.35
CA THR A 238 -18.32 -8.80 -10.03
C THR A 238 -18.38 -10.31 -9.86
N LEU A 239 -17.27 -11.04 -10.02
CA LEU A 239 -17.22 -12.49 -9.79
C LEU A 239 -17.60 -12.84 -8.34
N VAL A 240 -17.06 -12.09 -7.37
CA VAL A 240 -17.41 -12.25 -5.95
C VAL A 240 -18.91 -12.02 -5.73
N THR A 241 -19.49 -10.99 -6.35
CA THR A 241 -20.93 -10.71 -6.30
C THR A 241 -21.75 -11.86 -6.89
N LEU A 242 -21.32 -12.46 -8.00
CA LEU A 242 -21.97 -13.61 -8.62
C LEU A 242 -21.96 -14.83 -7.69
N LEU A 243 -20.81 -15.13 -7.10
CA LEU A 243 -20.64 -16.25 -6.16
C LEU A 243 -21.52 -16.09 -4.92
N ASN A 244 -21.64 -14.87 -4.40
CA ASN A 244 -22.44 -14.57 -3.21
C ASN A 244 -23.95 -14.73 -3.40
N ARG A 245 -24.45 -14.96 -4.62
CA ARG A 245 -25.87 -15.28 -4.86
C ARG A 245 -26.27 -16.62 -4.24
N GLN A 246 -25.36 -17.59 -4.18
CA GLN A 246 -25.63 -18.95 -3.71
C GLN A 246 -24.59 -19.47 -2.70
N GLY A 247 -23.42 -18.84 -2.59
CA GLY A 247 -22.36 -19.22 -1.66
C GLY A 247 -21.84 -18.03 -0.87
N ARG A 248 -20.60 -18.16 -0.39
CA ARG A 248 -19.85 -17.08 0.24
C ARG A 248 -18.51 -16.90 -0.44
N ALA A 249 -18.25 -15.68 -0.87
CA ALA A 249 -16.98 -15.30 -1.45
C ALA A 249 -16.61 -13.89 -1.04
N ALA A 250 -15.31 -13.62 -1.03
CA ALA A 250 -14.78 -12.29 -0.78
C ALA A 250 -13.51 -12.05 -1.58
N SER A 251 -13.07 -10.80 -1.60
CA SER A 251 -11.82 -10.38 -2.20
C SER A 251 -10.84 -9.90 -1.14
N LEU A 252 -9.55 -10.14 -1.37
CA LEU A 252 -8.46 -9.65 -0.52
C LEU A 252 -7.41 -8.98 -1.42
N SER A 253 -7.36 -7.66 -1.38
CA SER A 253 -6.31 -6.90 -2.05
C SER A 253 -5.05 -6.91 -1.18
N ILE A 254 -3.94 -7.39 -1.73
CA ILE A 254 -2.62 -7.29 -1.12
C ILE A 254 -1.91 -6.09 -1.75
N GLY A 255 -1.73 -5.02 -0.97
CA GLY A 255 -1.20 -3.78 -1.49
C GLY A 255 -1.21 -2.69 -0.45
N ALA A 256 -0.87 -1.48 -0.86
CA ALA A 256 -0.97 -0.28 -0.01
C ALA A 256 -0.35 -0.42 1.40
N GLY A 257 0.74 -1.19 1.51
CA GLY A 257 1.48 -1.33 2.76
C GLY A 257 2.23 -0.06 3.13
N GLN A 258 2.98 -0.12 4.24
CA GLN A 258 3.86 0.97 4.68
C GLN A 258 3.15 2.32 4.82
N GLY A 259 1.90 2.32 5.30
CA GLY A 259 1.18 3.55 5.57
C GLY A 259 0.32 4.09 4.43
N LEU A 260 0.42 3.55 3.21
CA LEU A 260 -0.41 4.04 2.12
C LEU A 260 -1.91 3.83 2.40
N ALA A 261 -2.31 2.63 2.86
CA ALA A 261 -3.68 2.36 3.29
C ALA A 261 -4.08 3.25 4.48
N THR A 262 -3.15 3.51 5.41
CA THR A 262 -3.35 4.40 6.55
C THR A 262 -3.70 5.81 6.10
N VAL A 263 -2.96 6.38 5.14
CA VAL A 263 -3.20 7.74 4.64
C VAL A 263 -4.53 7.81 3.93
N GLN A 264 -4.89 6.80 3.12
CA GLN A 264 -6.21 6.72 2.51
C GLN A 264 -7.34 6.77 3.56
N GLN A 265 -7.24 5.97 4.63
CA GLN A 265 -8.25 5.94 5.69
C GLN A 265 -8.34 7.30 6.41
N VAL A 266 -7.20 7.90 6.72
CA VAL A 266 -7.13 9.22 7.37
C VAL A 266 -7.80 10.29 6.52
N LEU A 267 -7.52 10.32 5.22
CA LEU A 267 -8.18 11.25 4.30
C LEU A 267 -9.69 11.02 4.26
N ALA A 268 -10.12 9.77 4.17
CA ALA A 268 -11.54 9.43 4.13
C ALA A 268 -12.30 9.97 5.35
N TRP A 269 -11.83 9.71 6.58
CA TRP A 269 -12.56 10.16 7.78
C TRP A 269 -12.40 11.66 8.08
N ARG A 270 -11.32 12.32 7.63
CA ARG A 270 -11.10 13.76 7.88
C ARG A 270 -11.73 14.66 6.84
N THR A 271 -11.87 14.17 5.61
CA THR A 271 -12.21 15.01 4.46
C THR A 271 -13.46 14.53 3.74
N GLY A 272 -13.89 13.28 3.96
CA GLY A 272 -14.92 12.62 3.17
C GLY A 272 -14.45 12.20 1.78
N LEU A 273 -13.19 12.48 1.41
CA LEU A 273 -12.63 12.24 0.08
C LEU A 273 -11.43 11.29 0.14
N PRO A 274 -11.16 10.56 -0.96
CA PRO A 274 -10.02 9.67 -1.06
C PRO A 274 -8.71 10.41 -1.41
N LEU A 275 -7.63 9.64 -1.61
CA LEU A 275 -6.46 10.08 -2.37
C LEU A 275 -6.84 10.62 -3.77
N GLN A 276 -5.90 11.32 -4.41
CA GLN A 276 -6.15 12.10 -5.64
C GLN A 276 -7.21 13.17 -5.42
N SER A 277 -7.05 13.87 -4.30
CA SER A 277 -7.90 14.98 -3.89
C SER A 277 -7.03 16.13 -3.39
N ARG A 278 -7.61 17.33 -3.36
CA ARG A 278 -7.00 18.54 -2.79
C ARG A 278 -8.06 19.45 -2.17
N ARG A 279 -7.62 20.46 -1.43
CA ARG A 279 -8.46 21.62 -1.09
C ARG A 279 -8.18 22.73 -2.10
N GLY A 280 -9.13 22.99 -2.99
CA GLY A 280 -9.11 24.13 -3.91
C GLY A 280 -9.81 25.36 -3.34
N PRO A 281 -9.86 26.47 -4.10
CA PRO A 281 -10.46 27.73 -3.66
C PRO A 281 -11.98 27.63 -3.41
N LEU A 282 -12.67 26.69 -4.08
CA LEU A 282 -14.10 26.48 -3.94
C LEU A 282 -14.48 25.37 -2.95
N GLY A 283 -13.49 24.79 -2.28
CA GLY A 283 -13.68 23.66 -1.37
C GLY A 283 -12.83 22.46 -1.78
N ARG A 284 -13.23 21.28 -1.30
CA ARG A 284 -12.47 20.06 -1.59
C ARG A 284 -12.84 19.49 -2.95
N GLU A 285 -11.83 19.10 -3.71
CA GLU A 285 -11.95 18.56 -5.06
C GLU A 285 -11.41 17.12 -5.07
N HIS A 286 -12.16 16.22 -5.68
CA HIS A 286 -11.71 14.88 -6.02
C HIS A 286 -11.96 14.64 -7.51
N ASP A 287 -10.89 14.43 -8.26
CA ASP A 287 -10.96 14.02 -9.66
C ASP A 287 -9.73 13.15 -9.94
N PRO A 288 -9.89 11.82 -9.93
CA PRO A 288 -8.77 10.89 -10.06
C PRO A 288 -8.10 10.91 -11.46
N LEU A 289 -8.71 11.55 -12.47
CA LEU A 289 -8.05 11.75 -13.77
C LEU A 289 -7.19 13.01 -13.74
N THR A 290 -7.77 14.14 -13.35
CA THR A 290 -7.05 15.42 -13.39
C THR A 290 -6.05 15.55 -12.25
N LEU A 291 -6.35 14.95 -11.09
CA LEU A 291 -5.52 14.95 -9.88
C LEU A 291 -4.69 13.67 -9.70
N ASP A 292 -4.34 12.98 -10.80
CA ASP A 292 -3.23 12.02 -10.80
C ASP A 292 -1.91 12.79 -10.64
N GLY A 293 -1.53 13.05 -9.40
CA GLY A 293 -0.35 13.83 -9.03
C GLY A 293 0.96 13.22 -9.53
N LEU A 294 1.08 11.89 -9.55
CA LEU A 294 2.29 11.24 -10.09
C LEU A 294 2.36 11.37 -11.62
N ARG A 295 1.24 11.40 -12.33
CA ARG A 295 1.20 11.79 -13.75
C ARG A 295 1.56 13.25 -13.92
N GLN A 296 1.02 14.16 -13.11
CA GLN A 296 1.37 15.58 -13.13
C GLN A 296 2.87 15.80 -12.94
N VAL A 297 3.51 15.04 -12.05
CA VAL A 297 4.96 15.00 -11.88
C VAL A 297 5.64 14.52 -13.16
N ARG A 298 5.28 13.37 -13.71
CA ARG A 298 5.92 12.83 -14.93
C ARG A 298 5.80 13.79 -16.12
N GLU A 299 4.62 14.35 -16.35
CA GLU A 299 4.32 15.22 -17.49
C GLU A 299 4.79 16.67 -17.28
N GLY A 300 5.01 17.09 -16.03
CA GLY A 300 5.60 18.39 -15.71
C GLY A 300 4.62 19.51 -15.44
N SER A 301 3.37 19.17 -15.15
CA SER A 301 2.40 20.13 -14.65
C SER A 301 2.53 20.37 -13.14
N ALA A 302 3.21 19.48 -12.40
CA ALA A 302 3.60 19.73 -11.01
C ALA A 302 4.95 20.45 -10.94
N ASP A 303 5.04 21.48 -10.09
CA ASP A 303 6.25 22.31 -9.92
C ASP A 303 7.03 22.02 -8.63
N LEU A 304 6.45 21.24 -7.72
CA LEU A 304 7.07 20.79 -6.48
C LEU A 304 6.53 19.41 -6.08
N LEU A 305 7.42 18.51 -5.66
CA LEU A 305 7.07 17.21 -5.09
C LEU A 305 7.53 17.11 -3.64
N LEU A 306 6.60 16.90 -2.70
CA LEU A 306 6.90 16.45 -1.35
C LEU A 306 6.75 14.92 -1.30
N TRP A 307 7.82 14.19 -1.01
CA TRP A 307 7.84 12.73 -0.96
C TRP A 307 8.06 12.23 0.47
N VAL A 308 7.10 11.46 1.00
CA VAL A 308 7.18 10.87 2.34
C VAL A 308 7.52 9.38 2.24
N SER A 309 8.66 8.99 2.80
CA SER A 309 9.25 7.66 2.68
C SER A 309 9.83 7.18 4.03
N ALA A 310 9.02 7.18 5.10
CA ALA A 310 9.51 6.77 6.42
C ALA A 310 9.79 5.25 6.55
N PHE A 311 9.49 4.45 5.51
CA PHE A 311 9.78 3.01 5.47
C PHE A 311 10.85 2.62 4.44
N GLY A 312 11.26 3.56 3.57
CA GLY A 312 12.40 3.44 2.66
C GLY A 312 12.28 2.45 1.48
N GLU A 313 11.07 2.06 1.05
CA GLU A 313 10.91 1.11 -0.06
C GLU A 313 10.95 1.75 -1.45
N HIS A 314 10.37 2.94 -1.61
CA HIS A 314 10.17 3.56 -2.92
C HIS A 314 10.89 4.91 -3.01
N PRO A 315 11.87 5.05 -3.92
CA PRO A 315 12.51 6.34 -4.14
C PRO A 315 11.50 7.33 -4.75
N PRO A 316 11.68 8.64 -4.54
CA PRO A 316 10.89 9.64 -5.24
C PRO A 316 11.07 9.48 -6.77
N PRO A 317 10.01 9.72 -7.58
CA PRO A 317 10.13 9.76 -9.02
C PRO A 317 11.24 10.73 -9.46
N ALA A 318 12.16 10.23 -10.30
CA ALA A 318 13.20 11.06 -10.90
C ALA A 318 12.60 11.91 -12.02
N ARG A 319 12.74 13.24 -11.90
CA ARG A 319 12.42 14.19 -12.95
C ARG A 319 13.43 15.34 -12.93
N PRO A 320 14.20 15.56 -14.00
CA PRO A 320 15.12 16.69 -14.10
C PRO A 320 14.42 18.03 -13.86
N GLY A 321 15.03 18.90 -13.03
CA GLY A 321 14.55 20.25 -12.75
C GLY A 321 13.30 20.34 -11.85
N LEU A 322 12.78 19.22 -11.35
CA LEU A 322 11.69 19.23 -10.37
C LEU A 322 12.26 19.42 -8.95
N ARG A 323 11.84 20.49 -8.28
CA ARG A 323 12.10 20.68 -6.86
C ARG A 323 11.44 19.57 -6.04
N ARG A 324 12.20 19.01 -5.10
CA ARG A 324 11.75 17.92 -4.22
C ARG A 324 12.01 18.23 -2.76
N ILE A 325 11.02 17.96 -1.91
CA ILE A 325 11.18 17.90 -0.46
C ILE A 325 11.00 16.44 -0.06
N VAL A 326 12.04 15.77 0.41
CA VAL A 326 12.00 14.34 0.75
C VAL A 326 12.05 14.19 2.26
N LEU A 327 11.00 13.61 2.83
CA LEU A 327 10.99 13.12 4.21
C LEU A 327 11.37 11.63 4.17
N GLY A 328 12.62 11.31 4.50
CA GLY A 328 13.16 9.96 4.34
C GLY A 328 13.99 9.48 5.53
N THR A 329 14.25 8.18 5.54
CA THR A 329 15.11 7.54 6.53
C THR A 329 16.60 7.75 6.20
N ALA A 330 17.48 7.49 7.16
CA ALA A 330 18.92 7.76 7.05
C ALA A 330 19.59 7.10 5.82
N ASP A 331 19.15 5.91 5.38
CA ASP A 331 19.62 5.23 4.16
C ASP A 331 19.33 6.01 2.88
N GLN A 332 18.43 6.97 2.93
CA GLN A 332 18.04 7.83 1.82
C GLN A 332 18.75 9.21 1.85
N ALA A 333 19.64 9.45 2.82
CA ALA A 333 20.31 10.75 2.98
C ALA A 333 21.15 11.17 1.77
N HIS A 334 21.57 10.23 0.91
CA HIS A 334 22.27 10.52 -0.34
C HIS A 334 21.47 11.43 -1.30
N LEU A 335 20.15 11.46 -1.18
CA LEU A 335 19.28 12.34 -1.97
C LEU A 335 19.54 13.83 -1.69
N SER A 336 20.16 14.16 -0.54
CA SER A 336 20.56 15.55 -0.21
C SER A 336 21.69 16.09 -1.10
N LEU A 337 22.38 15.23 -1.85
CA LEU A 337 23.43 15.62 -2.79
C LEU A 337 22.85 16.15 -4.12
N GLU A 338 21.56 15.95 -4.36
CA GLU A 338 20.87 16.40 -5.57
C GLU A 338 20.46 17.86 -5.41
N SER A 339 20.88 18.73 -6.33
CA SER A 339 20.74 20.19 -6.22
C SER A 339 19.30 20.71 -6.03
N ASP A 340 18.32 19.99 -6.58
CA ASP A 340 16.89 20.34 -6.50
C ASP A 340 16.16 19.60 -5.36
N THR A 341 16.88 19.08 -4.36
CA THR A 341 16.29 18.28 -3.28
C THR A 341 16.62 18.84 -1.91
N ILE A 342 15.58 19.07 -1.11
CA ILE A 342 15.69 19.26 0.34
C ILE A 342 15.39 17.93 1.00
N PHE A 343 16.33 17.42 1.80
CA PHE A 343 16.14 16.19 2.56
C PHE A 343 15.87 16.51 4.03
N LEU A 344 14.76 15.99 4.56
CA LEU A 344 14.34 16.11 5.95
C LEU A 344 14.36 14.72 6.59
N PRO A 345 15.27 14.41 7.52
CA PRO A 345 15.36 13.08 8.12
C PRO A 345 14.14 12.80 9.00
N VAL A 346 13.59 11.60 8.88
CA VAL A 346 12.49 11.11 9.72
C VAL A 346 12.75 9.69 10.21
N GLY A 347 12.20 9.36 11.38
CA GLY A 347 12.20 8.01 11.91
C GLY A 347 11.11 7.12 11.30
N THR A 348 11.33 5.82 11.33
CA THR A 348 10.34 4.82 10.90
C THR A 348 9.38 4.49 12.05
N PRO A 349 8.06 4.67 11.88
CA PRO A 349 7.06 4.19 12.85
C PRO A 349 7.23 2.68 13.07
N GLY A 350 7.25 2.23 14.32
CA GLY A 350 7.51 0.84 14.68
C GLY A 350 8.98 0.46 14.77
N LEU A 351 9.91 1.36 14.45
CA LEU A 351 11.33 1.21 14.79
C LEU A 351 11.81 2.32 15.71
N ASP A 352 11.68 3.58 15.28
CA ASP A 352 12.23 4.74 15.96
C ASP A 352 11.24 5.37 16.94
N HIS A 353 9.94 5.23 16.68
CA HIS A 353 8.87 5.72 17.54
C HIS A 353 7.62 4.85 17.40
N GLY A 354 6.67 4.98 18.34
CA GLY A 354 5.37 4.32 18.25
C GLY A 354 4.45 4.97 17.21
N GLY A 355 3.35 4.30 16.86
CA GLY A 355 2.40 4.79 15.85
C GLY A 355 1.24 3.84 15.62
N HIS A 356 0.45 4.10 14.59
CA HIS A 356 -0.65 3.23 14.17
C HIS A 356 -0.68 3.06 12.66
N LEU A 357 -0.93 1.84 12.19
CA LEU A 357 -1.08 1.54 10.78
C LEU A 357 -2.33 0.70 10.50
N HIS A 358 -2.98 0.98 9.37
CA HIS A 358 -4.02 0.11 8.81
C HIS A 358 -3.38 -1.02 8.01
N ARG A 359 -3.82 -2.25 8.29
CA ARG A 359 -3.40 -3.46 7.58
C ARG A 359 -4.11 -3.57 6.23
N THR A 360 -3.58 -4.38 5.34
CA THR A 360 -4.11 -4.56 3.97
C THR A 360 -5.57 -4.98 3.93
N ASP A 361 -6.09 -5.62 4.99
CA ASP A 361 -7.50 -5.96 5.16
C ASP A 361 -8.38 -4.78 5.61
N GLY A 362 -7.83 -3.56 5.63
CA GLY A 362 -8.52 -2.28 5.72
C GLY A 362 -9.01 -1.90 7.12
N VAL A 363 -9.78 -2.79 7.73
CA VAL A 363 -10.47 -2.53 9.01
C VAL A 363 -9.55 -2.67 10.23
N VAL A 364 -8.46 -3.43 10.11
CA VAL A 364 -7.58 -3.72 11.23
C VAL A 364 -6.52 -2.62 11.36
N VAL A 365 -6.53 -1.94 12.50
CA VAL A 365 -5.51 -0.98 12.91
C VAL A 365 -4.61 -1.65 13.94
N LEU A 366 -3.30 -1.65 13.68
CA LEU A 366 -2.31 -2.21 14.59
C LEU A 366 -1.49 -1.10 15.25
N PRO A 367 -1.30 -1.15 16.57
CA PRO A 367 -0.33 -0.30 17.23
C PRO A 367 1.08 -0.74 16.83
N LEU A 368 1.95 0.25 16.68
CA LEU A 368 3.37 0.08 16.49
C LEU A 368 4.10 0.57 17.75
N PHE A 369 5.12 -0.17 18.16
CA PHE A 369 6.00 0.18 19.25
C PHE A 369 7.42 0.34 18.73
N ALA A 370 8.16 1.31 19.27
CA ALA A 370 9.54 1.54 18.87
C ALA A 370 10.39 0.31 19.23
N ALA A 371 11.03 -0.30 18.23
CA ALA A 371 11.96 -1.40 18.43
C ALA A 371 13.33 -0.94 18.94
N ARG A 372 13.63 0.37 18.86
CA ARG A 372 14.88 0.97 19.30
C ARG A 372 14.68 2.40 19.81
N SER A 373 15.65 2.90 20.56
CA SER A 373 15.73 4.30 20.97
C SER A 373 16.18 5.16 19.79
N GLY A 374 15.24 5.57 18.92
CA GLY A 374 15.50 6.49 17.82
C GLY A 374 15.55 7.95 18.27
N ARG A 375 16.40 8.77 17.64
CA ARG A 375 16.43 10.24 17.82
C ARG A 375 15.84 11.01 16.64
N ALA A 376 15.58 10.33 15.53
CA ALA A 376 15.00 10.97 14.36
C ALA A 376 13.56 11.42 14.65
N PRO A 377 13.15 12.62 14.23
CA PRO A 377 11.80 13.11 14.46
C PRO A 377 10.78 12.27 13.67
N SER A 378 9.53 12.25 14.16
CA SER A 378 8.44 11.63 13.40
C SER A 378 8.09 12.47 12.18
N VAL A 379 7.48 11.84 11.16
CA VAL A 379 6.88 12.58 10.02
C VAL A 379 5.87 13.62 10.52
N ALA A 380 5.07 13.29 11.54
CA ALA A 380 4.11 14.23 12.12
C ALA A 380 4.80 15.49 12.66
N SER A 381 5.89 15.32 13.42
CA SER A 381 6.67 16.42 14.00
C SER A 381 7.26 17.32 12.92
N VAL A 382 7.90 16.75 11.89
CA VAL A 382 8.50 17.51 10.79
C VAL A 382 7.46 18.28 9.99
N LEU A 383 6.33 17.64 9.63
CA LEU A 383 5.27 18.30 8.88
C LEU A 383 4.53 19.38 9.69
N THR A 384 4.41 19.20 11.00
CA THR A 384 3.83 20.23 11.89
C THR A 384 4.74 21.45 11.96
N ALA A 385 6.05 21.26 12.21
CA ALA A 385 7.02 22.35 12.20
C ALA A 385 7.07 23.06 10.83
N LEU A 386 6.96 22.31 9.73
CA LEU A 386 6.89 22.89 8.39
C LEU A 386 5.62 23.73 8.19
N LEU A 387 4.47 23.29 8.69
CA LEU A 387 3.23 24.05 8.65
C LEU A 387 3.28 25.32 9.51
N GLU A 388 3.94 25.28 10.66
CA GLU A 388 4.20 26.46 11.50
C GLU A 388 5.05 27.49 10.75
N LYS A 389 6.11 27.07 10.07
CA LYS A 389 6.91 27.97 9.22
C LYS A 389 6.07 28.63 8.12
N LEU A 390 5.04 27.96 7.61
CA LEU A 390 4.15 28.51 6.56
C LEU A 390 3.16 29.57 7.07
N ASN A 391 2.83 29.53 8.37
CA ASN A 391 1.94 30.48 9.05
C ASN A 391 2.77 31.39 10.00
N PRO A 392 3.57 32.33 9.47
CA PRO A 392 4.39 33.21 10.31
C PRO A 392 3.56 34.13 11.20
#